data_AF-A0A953L005-F1
#
_entry.id   AF-A0A953L005-F1
#
_cell.length_a   1.000
_cell.length_b   1.000
_cell.length_c   1.000
_cell.angle_alpha   90.00
_cell.angle_beta   90.00
_cell.angle_gamma   90.00
#
_symmetry.space_group_name_H-M   'P 1'
#
loop_
_entity.id
_entity.type
_entity.pdbx_description
1 polymer ?
#
loop_
_entity_poly.entity_id
_entity_poly.type
_entity_poly.pdbx_seq_one_letter_code
_entity_poly.pdbx_strand_id
1 'polypeptide(L)'
;RLHMIHHTAERWGMPVLMVNQVGGCDEVVFDGGSAVVRPNGSVACCCGWFEENITVWDLGEVSARRSVETVVKPVEEEVSTIRQALLLGLRDYLKKTGFAQVLVGNSGGIDSAVVVSLAVEAVGAENVISVSMPGPFTSQGTHDDSAELARRQGVRHIDLPIAGPYEVMADLLEGPDSKVIAELFGGAAGKVSRLANENLQARLRGNILMWLSNAFSTPRTLLLSTGNKSEIAVGYCTLYGDMAGGLALISDVPKTMVYKLARLINATRGDVIPQSIIDREPTAELAPNQKDSDSLPPYPVLDEIIRLHVEEFQSAEEIIDAGVAPAETVRRVLRMIDNAEYKRKQAAPGIKVTSKAFGVGRRMPIARG
;
A
#
# COMPACT_ATOMS: atom_id res chain seq x y z
N ARG A 1 18.43 10.24 12.00
CA ARG A 1 18.24 11.64 12.48
C ARG A 1 18.93 11.90 13.81
N LEU A 2 18.56 11.18 14.89
CA LEU A 2 19.16 11.37 16.23
C LEU A 2 20.70 11.32 16.23
N HIS A 3 21.32 10.32 15.59
CA HIS A 3 22.80 10.26 15.48
C HIS A 3 23.45 11.53 14.93
N MET A 4 22.83 12.20 13.95
CA MET A 4 23.37 13.41 13.34
C MET A 4 23.36 14.59 14.34
N ILE A 5 22.25 14.76 15.06
CA ILE A 5 22.10 15.85 16.04
C ILE A 5 22.93 15.59 17.30
N HIS A 6 23.10 14.32 17.70
CA HIS A 6 24.04 13.89 18.74
C HIS A 6 25.47 14.33 18.41
N HIS A 7 25.95 13.93 17.23
CA HIS A 7 27.29 14.28 16.78
C HIS A 7 27.51 15.80 16.69
N THR A 8 26.48 16.53 16.25
CA THR A 8 26.55 18.00 16.13
C THR A 8 26.66 18.65 17.51
N ALA A 9 25.86 18.21 18.49
CA ALA A 9 25.86 18.77 19.83
C ALA A 9 27.22 18.53 20.54
N GLU A 10 27.75 17.31 20.45
CA GLU A 10 29.06 16.94 21.04
C GLU A 10 30.21 17.71 20.39
N ARG A 11 30.21 17.81 19.06
CA ARG A 11 31.29 18.46 18.30
C ARG A 11 31.46 19.93 18.67
N TRP A 12 30.36 20.62 18.90
CA TRP A 12 30.36 22.07 19.17
C TRP A 12 30.22 22.41 20.65
N GLY A 13 29.94 21.43 21.51
CA GLY A 13 29.68 21.67 22.94
C GLY A 13 28.48 22.60 23.17
N MET A 14 27.48 22.55 22.28
CA MET A 14 26.31 23.42 22.30
C MET A 14 25.02 22.60 22.27
N PRO A 15 23.93 23.07 22.92
CA PRO A 15 22.64 22.42 22.78
C PRO A 15 22.12 22.55 21.35
N VAL A 16 21.49 21.50 20.83
CA VAL A 16 20.85 21.47 19.51
C VAL A 16 19.36 21.23 19.68
N LEU A 17 18.56 22.16 19.16
CA LEU A 17 17.10 22.04 19.11
C LEU A 17 16.70 21.70 17.68
N MET A 18 16.03 20.56 17.52
CA MET A 18 15.50 20.11 16.24
C MET A 18 13.98 20.13 16.31
N VAL A 19 13.38 21.02 15.53
CA VAL A 19 11.93 21.10 15.36
C VAL A 19 11.58 20.47 14.01
N ASN A 20 10.66 19.52 14.01
CA ASN A 20 10.23 18.83 12.81
C ASN A 20 8.70 18.93 12.64
N GLN A 21 8.26 18.96 11.38
CA GLN A 21 6.85 18.89 11.03
C GLN A 21 6.28 17.52 11.41
N VAL A 22 4.97 17.47 11.67
CA VAL A 22 4.20 16.23 11.80
C VAL A 22 2.93 16.32 10.95
N GLY A 23 2.48 15.18 10.43
CA GLY A 23 1.27 15.07 9.61
C GLY A 23 1.51 14.56 8.20
N GLY A 24 0.46 14.10 7.53
CA GLY A 24 0.49 13.65 6.14
C GLY A 24 0.23 14.78 5.15
N CYS A 25 1.01 14.87 4.07
CA CYS A 25 0.77 15.79 2.96
C CYS A 25 0.97 15.05 1.65
N ASP A 26 -0.12 14.77 0.95
CA ASP A 26 -0.14 13.91 -0.23
C ASP A 26 0.59 12.58 0.05
N GLU A 27 1.71 12.33 -0.63
CA GLU A 27 2.49 11.09 -0.55
C GLU A 27 3.43 11.04 0.67
N VAL A 28 3.70 12.17 1.32
CA VAL A 28 4.72 12.28 2.37
C VAL A 28 4.08 12.35 3.74
N VAL A 29 4.58 11.55 4.69
CA VAL A 29 4.21 11.65 6.10
C VAL A 29 5.39 12.19 6.88
N PHE A 30 5.17 13.32 7.55
CA PHE A 30 6.12 13.89 8.49
C PHE A 30 5.90 13.25 9.86
N ASP A 31 6.95 12.67 10.41
CA ASP A 31 6.94 11.82 11.60
C ASP A 31 7.05 12.61 12.91
N GLY A 32 7.28 13.92 12.87
CA GLY A 32 7.53 14.72 14.07
C GLY A 32 8.84 14.31 14.73
N GLY A 33 8.80 13.93 16.00
CA GLY A 33 10.00 13.55 16.77
C GLY A 33 11.00 14.69 16.90
N SER A 34 10.48 15.91 17.09
CA SER A 34 11.25 17.07 17.53
C SER A 34 12.00 16.72 18.82
N ALA A 35 13.24 17.18 18.95
CA ALA A 35 14.08 16.80 20.07
C ALA A 35 15.04 17.92 20.45
N VAL A 36 15.40 17.95 21.74
CA VAL A 36 16.47 18.78 22.26
C VAL A 36 17.61 17.89 22.70
N VAL A 37 18.83 18.20 22.25
CA VAL A 37 20.06 17.48 22.60
C VAL A 37 20.99 18.43 23.36
N ARG A 38 21.55 17.96 24.47
CA ARG A 38 22.48 18.71 25.31
C ARG A 38 23.89 18.78 24.69
N PRO A 39 24.75 19.71 25.12
CA PRO A 39 26.16 19.80 24.71
C PRO A 39 26.97 18.50 24.77
N ASN A 40 26.62 17.60 25.70
CA ASN A 40 27.30 16.32 25.89
C ASN A 40 26.69 15.19 25.04
N GLY A 41 25.83 15.52 24.08
CA GLY A 41 25.17 14.54 23.25
C GLY A 41 24.00 13.82 23.92
N SER A 42 23.57 14.09 25.16
CA SER A 42 22.39 13.40 25.69
C SER A 42 21.08 14.05 25.21
N VAL A 43 20.03 13.24 24.95
CA VAL A 43 18.69 13.78 24.66
C VAL A 43 18.10 14.39 25.94
N ALA A 44 17.64 15.62 25.87
CA ALA A 44 16.95 16.31 26.96
C ALA A 44 15.44 16.05 26.94
N CYS A 45 14.83 16.17 25.77
CA CYS A 45 13.42 15.89 25.54
C CYS A 45 13.17 15.46 24.09
N CYS A 46 12.06 14.75 23.86
CA CYS A 46 11.60 14.31 22.55
C CYS A 46 10.06 14.42 22.49
N CYS A 47 9.53 15.01 21.43
CA CYS A 47 8.10 15.31 21.27
C CYS A 47 7.23 14.11 20.81
N GLY A 48 7.74 12.89 20.90
CA GLY A 48 7.06 11.70 20.38
C GLY A 48 6.93 11.69 18.85
N TRP A 49 6.35 10.61 18.32
CA TRP A 49 6.30 10.34 16.88
C TRP A 49 4.84 10.31 16.41
N PHE A 50 4.59 10.82 15.21
CA PHE A 50 3.28 10.82 14.55
C PHE A 50 2.15 11.52 15.34
N GLU A 51 2.50 12.36 16.32
CA GLU A 51 1.59 13.13 17.16
C GLU A 51 1.93 14.63 17.14
N GLU A 52 0.92 15.49 17.06
CA GLU A 52 1.10 16.92 17.29
C GLU A 52 1.38 17.17 18.78
N ASN A 53 2.47 17.88 19.05
CA ASN A 53 2.93 18.10 20.43
C ASN A 53 3.69 19.43 20.56
N ILE A 54 3.53 20.09 21.70
CA ILE A 54 4.30 21.27 22.11
C ILE A 54 5.09 20.91 23.36
N THR A 55 6.41 20.99 23.26
CA THR A 55 7.32 20.83 24.40
C THR A 55 8.01 22.13 24.71
N VAL A 56 8.01 22.51 25.99
CA VAL A 56 8.73 23.68 26.50
C VAL A 56 10.02 23.20 27.15
N TRP A 57 11.13 23.86 26.83
CA TRP A 57 12.44 23.53 27.39
C TRP A 57 13.17 24.78 27.85
N ASP A 58 13.71 24.75 29.07
CA ASP A 58 14.43 25.87 29.70
C ASP A 58 15.94 25.76 29.46
N LEU A 59 16.52 26.80 28.84
CA LEU A 59 17.95 26.89 28.57
C LEU A 59 18.80 26.96 29.85
N GLY A 60 18.25 27.42 30.97
CA GLY A 60 18.94 27.45 32.27
C GLY A 60 19.17 26.06 32.87
N GLU A 61 18.38 25.07 32.47
CA GLU A 61 18.54 23.67 32.90
C GLU A 61 19.76 22.98 32.27
N VAL A 62 20.42 23.60 31.29
CA VAL A 62 21.66 23.11 30.66
C VAL A 62 22.80 22.95 31.69
N SER A 63 22.78 23.76 32.76
CA SER A 63 23.75 23.74 33.86
C SER A 63 23.39 22.81 35.02
N ALA A 64 22.11 22.45 35.17
CA ALA A 64 21.66 21.60 36.24
C ALA A 64 21.72 20.15 35.76
N ARG A 65 22.57 19.32 36.40
CA ARG A 65 22.60 17.85 36.23
C ARG A 65 21.30 17.17 36.71
N ARG A 66 20.14 17.80 36.57
CA ARG A 66 18.86 17.17 36.85
C ARG A 66 18.53 16.27 35.68
N SER A 67 18.62 14.98 35.94
CA SER A 67 18.04 13.92 35.13
C SER A 67 16.53 14.12 35.10
N VAL A 68 16.04 15.00 34.22
CA VAL A 68 14.66 14.89 33.76
C VAL A 68 14.57 13.54 33.09
N GLU A 69 13.72 12.65 33.61
CA GLU A 69 13.48 11.34 33.01
C GLU A 69 13.26 11.55 31.53
N THR A 70 14.22 11.07 30.74
CA THR A 70 14.15 11.18 29.31
C THR A 70 13.10 10.18 28.90
N VAL A 71 11.88 10.64 28.65
CA VAL A 71 10.87 9.80 27.99
C VAL A 71 11.29 9.70 26.53
N VAL A 72 12.35 8.93 26.27
CA VAL A 72 12.67 8.44 24.94
C VAL A 72 11.65 7.34 24.70
N LYS A 73 10.57 7.63 23.97
CA LYS A 73 9.78 6.55 23.38
C LYS A 73 10.78 5.70 22.57
N PRO A 74 10.93 4.40 22.87
CA PRO A 74 11.84 3.56 22.11
C PRO A 74 11.47 3.64 20.63
N VAL A 75 12.47 3.47 19.75
CA VAL A 75 12.17 3.28 18.33
C VAL A 75 11.26 2.07 18.25
N GLU A 76 10.02 2.28 17.83
CA GLU A 76 9.07 1.20 17.68
C GLU A 76 9.58 0.20 16.64
N GLU A 77 9.14 -1.05 16.74
CA GLU A 77 9.37 -2.00 15.67
C GLU A 77 8.93 -1.40 14.33
N GLU A 78 9.70 -1.68 13.27
CA GLU A 78 9.50 -1.14 11.92
C GLU A 78 8.04 -1.23 11.47
N VAL A 79 7.39 -2.37 11.73
CA VAL A 79 5.99 -2.66 11.38
C VAL A 79 5.03 -1.67 12.06
N SER A 80 5.28 -1.32 13.32
CA SER A 80 4.45 -0.37 14.08
C SER A 80 4.65 1.05 13.57
N THR A 81 5.89 1.44 13.28
CA THR A 81 6.22 2.74 12.66
C THR A 81 5.51 2.90 11.32
N ILE A 82 5.55 1.87 10.46
CA ILE A 82 4.85 1.87 9.16
C ILE A 82 3.34 2.02 9.37
N ARG A 83 2.75 1.24 10.29
CA ARG A 83 1.32 1.35 10.63
C ARG A 83 0.95 2.77 11.06
N GLN A 84 1.72 3.39 11.96
CA GLN A 84 1.46 4.76 12.42
C GLN A 84 1.55 5.78 11.28
N ALA A 85 2.54 5.65 10.39
CA ALA A 85 2.67 6.50 9.21
C ALA A 85 1.45 6.37 8.29
N LEU A 86 0.98 5.15 8.01
CA LEU A 86 -0.20 4.89 7.17
C LEU A 86 -1.47 5.47 7.78
N LEU A 87 -1.67 5.31 9.10
CA LEU A 87 -2.83 5.83 9.81
C LEU A 87 -2.85 7.37 9.82
N LEU A 88 -1.72 8.00 10.15
CA LEU A 88 -1.60 9.46 10.15
C LEU A 88 -1.81 10.02 8.74
N GLY A 89 -1.16 9.42 7.74
CA GLY A 89 -1.28 9.86 6.36
C GLY A 89 -2.70 9.72 5.82
N LEU A 90 -3.41 8.62 6.11
CA LEU A 90 -4.82 8.46 5.70
C LEU A 90 -5.73 9.50 6.36
N ARG A 91 -5.62 9.70 7.68
CA ARG A 91 -6.43 10.68 8.42
C ARG A 91 -6.25 12.09 7.87
N ASP A 92 -4.99 12.50 7.67
CA ASP A 92 -4.68 13.84 7.17
C ASP A 92 -5.07 14.00 5.70
N TYR A 93 -4.89 12.98 4.87
CA TYR A 93 -5.30 13.03 3.47
C TYR A 93 -6.81 13.29 3.38
N LEU A 94 -7.62 12.51 4.09
CA LEU A 94 -9.08 12.68 4.11
C LEU A 94 -9.51 14.05 4.63
N LYS A 95 -8.94 14.48 5.77
CA LYS A 95 -9.23 15.78 6.38
C LYS A 95 -8.90 16.94 5.44
N LYS A 96 -7.74 16.90 4.77
CA LYS A 96 -7.27 17.99 3.89
C LYS A 96 -7.99 18.01 2.54
N THR A 97 -8.47 16.87 2.07
CA THR A 97 -9.21 16.75 0.80
C THR A 97 -10.73 16.82 0.97
N GLY A 98 -11.22 16.86 2.22
CA GLY A 98 -12.64 17.00 2.57
C GLY A 98 -13.46 15.73 2.35
N PHE A 99 -12.82 14.55 2.35
CA PHE A 99 -13.52 13.27 2.38
C PHE A 99 -13.78 12.85 3.83
N ALA A 100 -14.95 12.28 4.08
CA ALA A 100 -15.35 11.84 5.43
C ALA A 100 -15.51 10.32 5.53
N GLN A 101 -15.60 9.62 4.40
CA GLN A 101 -15.70 8.17 4.33
C GLN A 101 -14.71 7.58 3.35
N VAL A 102 -14.45 6.29 3.48
CA VAL A 102 -13.66 5.51 2.53
C VAL A 102 -14.43 4.30 2.01
N LEU A 103 -14.20 3.99 0.74
CA LEU A 103 -14.68 2.82 0.04
C LEU A 103 -13.49 1.92 -0.27
N VAL A 104 -13.62 0.62 -0.03
CA VAL A 104 -12.56 -0.36 -0.34
C VAL A 104 -13.18 -1.56 -1.06
N GLY A 105 -12.58 -1.93 -2.19
CA GLY A 105 -12.84 -3.23 -2.81
C GLY A 105 -12.26 -4.34 -1.93
N ASN A 106 -13.12 -5.15 -1.34
CA ASN A 106 -12.73 -6.27 -0.50
C ASN A 106 -12.68 -7.53 -1.35
N SER A 107 -11.47 -7.97 -1.71
CA SER A 107 -11.27 -9.16 -2.55
C SER A 107 -11.20 -10.46 -1.75
N GLY A 108 -11.23 -10.41 -0.42
CA GLY A 108 -10.93 -11.56 0.45
C GLY A 108 -9.44 -11.92 0.49
N GLY A 109 -8.58 -11.12 -0.14
CA GLY A 109 -7.13 -11.22 -0.07
C GLY A 109 -6.52 -10.41 1.08
N ILE A 110 -5.25 -10.69 1.35
CA ILE A 110 -4.51 -10.08 2.47
C ILE A 110 -4.36 -8.55 2.33
N ASP A 111 -4.16 -8.04 1.11
CA ASP A 111 -3.93 -6.61 0.87
C ASP A 111 -5.17 -5.78 1.17
N SER A 112 -6.33 -6.18 0.61
CA SER A 112 -7.60 -5.52 0.91
C SER A 112 -7.98 -5.68 2.38
N ALA A 113 -7.66 -6.82 3.01
CA ALA A 113 -7.92 -7.01 4.43
C ALA A 113 -7.15 -6.01 5.31
N VAL A 114 -5.85 -5.84 5.04
CA VAL A 114 -5.02 -4.84 5.72
C VAL A 114 -5.53 -3.43 5.46
N VAL A 115 -5.89 -3.09 4.22
CA VAL A 115 -6.43 -1.74 3.89
C VAL A 115 -7.75 -1.47 4.61
N VAL A 116 -8.69 -2.42 4.64
CA VAL A 116 -9.93 -2.28 5.41
C VAL A 116 -9.62 -2.09 6.88
N SER A 117 -8.70 -2.88 7.46
CA SER A 117 -8.37 -2.76 8.88
C SER A 117 -7.68 -1.46 9.25
N LEU A 118 -6.76 -0.96 8.41
CA LEU A 118 -6.13 0.34 8.59
C LEU A 118 -7.16 1.47 8.45
N ALA A 119 -8.07 1.37 7.48
CA ALA A 119 -9.15 2.33 7.29
C ALA A 119 -10.05 2.42 8.54
N VAL A 120 -10.49 1.28 9.08
CA VAL A 120 -11.32 1.24 10.29
C VAL A 120 -10.62 1.89 11.47
N GLU A 121 -9.34 1.64 11.64
CA GLU A 121 -8.56 2.27 12.71
C GLU A 121 -8.31 3.77 12.49
N ALA A 122 -8.17 4.18 11.23
CA ALA A 122 -7.94 5.57 10.90
C ALA A 122 -9.20 6.43 11.14
N VAL A 123 -10.37 5.96 10.70
CA VAL A 123 -11.59 6.78 10.60
C VAL A 123 -12.84 6.21 11.28
N GLY A 124 -12.76 5.05 11.92
CA GLY A 124 -13.92 4.39 12.53
C GLY A 124 -14.69 3.52 11.54
N ALA A 125 -15.27 2.42 12.02
CA ALA A 125 -15.95 1.43 11.19
C ALA A 125 -17.18 1.99 10.46
N GLU A 126 -17.86 2.95 11.06
CA GLU A 126 -19.02 3.66 10.52
C GLU A 126 -18.70 4.50 9.27
N ASN A 127 -17.42 4.84 9.07
CA ASN A 127 -16.93 5.61 7.93
C ASN A 127 -16.24 4.75 6.87
N VAL A 128 -16.30 3.42 7.00
CA VAL A 128 -15.72 2.46 6.04
C VAL A 128 -16.82 1.66 5.36
N ILE A 129 -16.79 1.67 4.02
CA ILE A 129 -17.65 0.85 3.17
C ILE A 129 -16.77 -0.21 2.49
N SER A 130 -17.07 -1.47 2.75
CA SER A 130 -16.44 -2.64 2.15
C SER A 130 -17.34 -3.17 1.02
N VAL A 131 -16.79 -3.40 -0.17
CA VAL A 131 -17.54 -3.96 -1.30
C VAL A 131 -16.89 -5.25 -1.80
N SER A 132 -17.59 -6.37 -1.65
CA SER A 132 -17.24 -7.66 -2.25
C SER A 132 -17.81 -7.71 -3.68
N MET A 133 -16.97 -8.10 -4.64
CA MET A 133 -17.33 -8.18 -6.07
C MET A 133 -16.88 -9.51 -6.68
N PRO A 134 -17.50 -10.63 -6.27
CA PRO A 134 -17.12 -11.95 -6.78
C PRO A 134 -17.34 -12.01 -8.29
N GLY A 135 -16.33 -12.54 -8.98
CA GLY A 135 -16.38 -12.82 -10.41
C GLY A 135 -16.67 -14.30 -10.70
N PRO A 136 -16.64 -14.70 -11.98
CA PRO A 136 -16.93 -16.08 -12.39
C PRO A 136 -15.98 -17.13 -11.79
N PHE A 137 -14.78 -16.73 -11.37
CA PHE A 137 -13.73 -17.62 -10.87
C PHE A 137 -13.47 -17.46 -9.36
N THR A 138 -14.20 -16.59 -8.67
CA THR A 138 -14.02 -16.35 -7.24
C THR A 138 -14.47 -17.58 -6.45
N SER A 139 -13.64 -18.04 -5.52
CA SER A 139 -13.98 -19.20 -4.69
C SER A 139 -14.95 -18.83 -3.57
N GLN A 140 -15.78 -19.79 -3.13
CA GLN A 140 -16.70 -19.56 -2.00
C GLN A 140 -15.95 -19.16 -0.73
N GLY A 141 -14.78 -19.78 -0.47
CA GLY A 141 -13.97 -19.43 0.69
C GLY A 141 -13.43 -18.00 0.65
N THR A 142 -13.11 -17.46 -0.53
CA THR A 142 -12.68 -16.06 -0.69
C THR A 142 -13.85 -15.09 -0.48
N HIS A 143 -15.04 -15.48 -0.96
CA HIS A 143 -16.28 -14.74 -0.74
C HIS A 143 -16.67 -14.69 0.75
N ASP A 144 -16.67 -15.84 1.42
CA ASP A 144 -17.00 -15.97 2.85
C ASP A 144 -16.02 -15.16 3.73
N ASP A 145 -14.74 -15.21 3.42
CA ASP A 145 -13.70 -14.45 4.13
C ASP A 145 -13.91 -12.94 4.04
N SER A 146 -14.38 -12.45 2.89
CA SER A 146 -14.67 -11.03 2.68
C SER A 146 -15.81 -10.57 3.60
N ALA A 147 -16.88 -11.37 3.69
CA ALA A 147 -18.01 -11.10 4.56
C ALA A 147 -17.63 -11.22 6.06
N GLU A 148 -16.83 -12.23 6.41
CA GLU A 148 -16.38 -12.46 7.78
C GLU A 148 -15.47 -11.33 8.28
N LEU A 149 -14.51 -10.90 7.47
CA LEU A 149 -13.66 -9.74 7.77
C LEU A 149 -14.52 -8.50 8.06
N ALA A 150 -15.52 -8.24 7.23
CA ALA A 150 -16.38 -7.08 7.38
C ALA A 150 -17.22 -7.17 8.67
N ARG A 151 -17.76 -8.36 8.96
CA ARG A 151 -18.51 -8.64 10.18
C ARG A 151 -17.68 -8.44 11.45
N ARG A 152 -16.44 -8.96 11.49
CA ARG A 152 -15.54 -8.81 12.65
C ARG A 152 -15.21 -7.35 12.97
N GLN A 153 -15.18 -6.51 11.95
CA GLN A 153 -14.81 -5.09 12.09
C GLN A 153 -16.02 -4.16 12.19
N GLY A 154 -17.24 -4.67 12.05
CA GLY A 154 -18.48 -3.88 12.12
C GLY A 154 -18.61 -2.85 10.99
N VAL A 155 -17.98 -3.09 9.83
CA VAL A 155 -18.05 -2.17 8.69
C VAL A 155 -19.28 -2.44 7.84
N ARG A 156 -19.75 -1.41 7.14
CA ARG A 156 -20.82 -1.58 6.14
C ARG A 156 -20.28 -2.44 5.00
N HIS A 157 -20.92 -3.58 4.74
CA HIS A 157 -20.53 -4.51 3.68
C HIS A 157 -21.59 -4.58 2.58
N ILE A 158 -21.16 -4.49 1.33
CA ILE A 158 -22.00 -4.60 0.14
C ILE A 158 -21.47 -5.76 -0.68
N ASP A 159 -22.34 -6.71 -1.00
CA ASP A 159 -22.03 -7.78 -1.95
C ASP A 159 -22.61 -7.42 -3.33
N LEU A 160 -21.75 -7.32 -4.34
CA LEU A 160 -22.11 -6.90 -5.69
C LEU A 160 -21.36 -7.75 -6.73
N PRO A 161 -21.85 -8.97 -7.05
CA PRO A 161 -21.22 -9.86 -8.01
C PRO A 161 -21.07 -9.21 -9.40
N ILE A 162 -19.95 -9.48 -10.06
CA ILE A 162 -19.66 -8.94 -11.41
C ILE A 162 -19.90 -9.95 -12.54
N ALA A 163 -20.35 -11.17 -12.23
CA ALA A 163 -20.55 -12.23 -13.22
C ALA A 163 -21.49 -11.79 -14.36
N GLY A 164 -22.67 -11.23 -14.03
CA GLY A 164 -23.61 -10.73 -15.04
C GLY A 164 -23.04 -9.60 -15.91
N PRO A 165 -22.52 -8.49 -15.32
CA PRO A 165 -21.85 -7.44 -16.10
C PRO A 165 -20.67 -7.94 -16.94
N TYR A 166 -19.90 -8.90 -16.43
CA TYR A 166 -18.80 -9.53 -17.16
C TYR A 166 -19.30 -10.31 -18.38
N GLU A 167 -20.34 -11.14 -18.23
CA GLU A 167 -20.93 -11.91 -19.32
C GLU A 167 -21.44 -11.00 -20.44
N VAL A 168 -22.13 -9.90 -20.10
CA VAL A 168 -22.61 -8.93 -21.09
C VAL A 168 -21.46 -8.28 -21.86
N MET A 169 -20.38 -7.91 -21.16
CA MET A 169 -19.21 -7.31 -21.81
C MET A 169 -18.44 -8.33 -22.65
N ALA A 170 -18.31 -9.57 -22.16
CA ALA A 170 -17.66 -10.65 -22.88
C ALA A 170 -18.44 -11.01 -24.16
N ASP A 171 -19.77 -11.12 -24.09
CA ASP A 171 -20.61 -11.37 -25.27
C ASP A 171 -20.52 -10.23 -26.30
N LEU A 172 -20.52 -8.97 -25.85
CA LEU A 172 -20.31 -7.83 -26.74
C LEU A 172 -18.96 -7.88 -27.47
N LEU A 173 -17.89 -8.28 -26.77
CA LEU A 173 -16.52 -8.24 -27.28
C LEU A 173 -16.08 -9.50 -28.00
N GLU A 174 -16.63 -10.66 -27.66
CA GLU A 174 -16.17 -11.99 -28.09
C GLU A 174 -17.31 -12.88 -28.60
N GLY A 175 -18.56 -12.45 -28.46
CA GLY A 175 -19.72 -13.21 -28.91
C GLY A 175 -19.71 -13.45 -30.42
N PRO A 176 -20.53 -14.41 -30.90
CA PRO A 176 -20.54 -14.83 -32.31
C PRO A 176 -20.82 -13.70 -33.30
N ASP A 177 -21.57 -12.68 -32.88
CA ASP A 177 -21.91 -11.50 -33.67
C ASP A 177 -20.98 -10.30 -33.42
N SER A 178 -19.91 -10.48 -32.64
CA SER A 178 -18.99 -9.38 -32.31
C SER A 178 -18.18 -8.94 -33.52
N LYS A 179 -18.50 -7.74 -34.02
CA LYS A 179 -17.74 -7.07 -35.09
C LYS A 179 -16.30 -6.75 -34.67
N VAL A 180 -16.05 -6.60 -33.37
CA VAL A 180 -14.71 -6.28 -32.83
C VAL A 180 -13.72 -7.41 -33.14
N ILE A 181 -14.12 -8.67 -32.97
CA ILE A 181 -13.27 -9.82 -33.31
C ILE A 181 -13.03 -9.89 -34.82
N ALA A 182 -14.07 -9.62 -35.62
CA ALA A 182 -13.94 -9.59 -37.07
C ALA A 182 -12.91 -8.56 -37.53
N GLU A 183 -12.96 -7.34 -37.00
CA GLU A 183 -12.09 -6.23 -37.39
C GLU A 183 -10.67 -6.33 -36.82
N LEU A 184 -10.50 -6.72 -35.55
CA LEU A 184 -9.18 -6.80 -34.91
C LEU A 184 -8.42 -8.08 -35.22
N PHE A 185 -9.13 -9.20 -35.38
CA PHE A 185 -8.50 -10.53 -35.49
C PHE A 185 -8.84 -11.26 -36.80
N GLY A 186 -9.53 -10.61 -37.74
CA GLY A 186 -9.98 -11.23 -38.98
C GLY A 186 -11.02 -12.33 -38.75
N GLY A 187 -11.81 -12.23 -37.68
CA GLY A 187 -12.85 -13.20 -37.32
C GLY A 187 -12.37 -14.39 -36.48
N ALA A 188 -11.10 -14.41 -36.09
CA ALA A 188 -10.53 -15.50 -35.30
C ALA A 188 -10.75 -15.28 -33.79
N ALA A 189 -11.91 -15.70 -33.26
CA ALA A 189 -12.27 -15.59 -31.83
C ALA A 189 -11.27 -16.30 -30.89
N GLY A 190 -10.63 -17.39 -31.34
CA GLY A 190 -9.59 -18.10 -30.56
C GLY A 190 -8.28 -17.33 -30.33
N LYS A 191 -8.19 -16.06 -30.77
CA LYS A 191 -7.00 -15.21 -30.58
C LYS A 191 -7.12 -14.20 -29.44
N VAL A 192 -8.26 -14.11 -28.75
CA VAL A 192 -8.38 -13.18 -27.62
C VAL A 192 -7.50 -13.67 -26.48
N SER A 193 -6.64 -12.78 -25.98
CA SER A 193 -5.71 -13.12 -24.92
C SER A 193 -6.45 -13.37 -23.61
N ARG A 194 -6.09 -14.44 -22.89
CA ARG A 194 -6.53 -14.69 -21.51
C ARG A 194 -6.37 -13.46 -20.62
N LEU A 195 -5.26 -12.74 -20.76
CA LEU A 195 -4.98 -11.50 -20.03
C LEU A 195 -6.01 -10.39 -20.30
N ALA A 196 -6.61 -10.36 -21.49
CA ALA A 196 -7.64 -9.37 -21.80
C ALA A 196 -8.90 -9.58 -20.94
N ASN A 197 -9.33 -10.84 -20.78
CA ASN A 197 -10.47 -11.23 -19.97
C ASN A 197 -10.24 -11.09 -18.46
N GLU A 198 -9.05 -11.43 -17.98
CA GLU A 198 -8.64 -11.16 -16.60
C GLU A 198 -8.70 -9.64 -16.31
N ASN A 199 -8.12 -8.83 -17.20
CA ASN A 199 -8.14 -7.38 -17.05
C ASN A 199 -9.54 -6.76 -17.21
N LEU A 200 -10.44 -7.37 -17.99
CA LEU A 200 -11.84 -6.91 -18.11
C LEU A 200 -12.55 -7.00 -16.76
N GLN A 201 -12.40 -8.11 -16.05
CA GLN A 201 -12.95 -8.26 -14.69
C GLN A 201 -12.39 -7.20 -13.73
N ALA A 202 -11.07 -6.99 -13.73
CA ALA A 202 -10.45 -5.97 -12.88
C ALA A 202 -10.96 -4.56 -13.18
N ARG A 203 -11.09 -4.18 -14.46
CA ARG A 203 -11.63 -2.87 -14.88
C ARG A 203 -13.11 -2.70 -14.57
N LEU A 204 -13.90 -3.76 -14.66
CA LEU A 204 -15.30 -3.73 -14.23
C LEU A 204 -15.40 -3.38 -12.74
N ARG A 205 -14.60 -4.03 -11.89
CA ARG A 205 -14.53 -3.70 -10.45
C ARG A 205 -14.11 -2.25 -10.22
N GLY A 206 -13.06 -1.78 -10.89
CA GLY A 206 -12.60 -0.40 -10.82
C GLY A 206 -13.70 0.61 -11.17
N ASN A 207 -14.42 0.37 -12.27
CA ASN A 207 -15.54 1.21 -12.70
C ASN A 207 -16.70 1.23 -11.69
N ILE A 208 -17.09 0.06 -11.17
CA ILE A 208 -18.16 -0.06 -10.16
C ILE A 208 -17.78 0.70 -8.89
N LEU A 209 -16.56 0.50 -8.38
CA LEU A 209 -16.07 1.18 -7.18
C LEU A 209 -16.02 2.70 -7.36
N MET A 210 -15.53 3.17 -8.50
CA MET A 210 -15.51 4.61 -8.81
C MET A 210 -16.93 5.17 -8.94
N TRP A 211 -17.86 4.42 -9.54
CA TRP A 211 -19.27 4.81 -9.60
C TRP A 211 -19.86 4.94 -8.19
N LEU A 212 -19.63 3.95 -7.32
CA LEU A 212 -20.08 3.98 -5.92
C LEU A 212 -19.48 5.15 -5.14
N SER A 213 -18.18 5.42 -5.30
CA SER A 213 -17.49 6.57 -4.71
C SER A 213 -18.15 7.90 -5.13
N ASN A 214 -18.54 8.03 -6.40
CA ASN A 214 -19.20 9.22 -6.93
C ASN A 214 -20.69 9.31 -6.58
N ALA A 215 -21.36 8.18 -6.34
CA ALA A 215 -22.78 8.14 -6.00
C ALA A 215 -23.08 8.80 -4.63
N PHE A 216 -22.09 8.82 -3.73
CA PHE A 216 -22.19 9.51 -2.44
C PHE A 216 -21.59 10.91 -2.52
N SER A 217 -22.46 11.92 -2.68
CA SER A 217 -22.05 13.33 -2.65
C SER A 217 -21.89 13.88 -1.23
N THR A 218 -22.65 13.35 -0.27
CA THR A 218 -22.57 13.72 1.16
C THR A 218 -22.92 12.51 2.05
N PRO A 219 -22.03 12.08 2.97
CA PRO A 219 -20.63 12.48 3.04
C PRO A 219 -19.87 12.07 1.76
N ARG A 220 -18.79 12.80 1.43
CA ARG A 220 -17.91 12.43 0.32
C ARG A 220 -17.12 11.17 0.68
N THR A 221 -17.08 10.22 -0.25
CA THR A 221 -16.45 8.91 -0.06
C THR A 221 -15.25 8.72 -0.99
N LEU A 222 -14.06 8.46 -0.43
CA LEU A 222 -12.83 8.24 -1.18
C LEU A 222 -12.62 6.74 -1.47
N LEU A 223 -12.38 6.37 -2.72
CA LEU A 223 -11.92 5.01 -3.04
C LEU A 223 -10.44 4.81 -2.66
N LEU A 224 -10.16 3.80 -1.83
CA LEU A 224 -8.79 3.34 -1.56
C LEU A 224 -8.41 2.18 -2.48
N SER A 225 -7.27 2.29 -3.16
CA SER A 225 -6.66 1.17 -3.89
C SER A 225 -5.84 0.30 -2.92
N THR A 226 -5.79 -1.00 -3.21
CA THR A 226 -5.19 -2.02 -2.35
C THR A 226 -3.90 -2.61 -2.92
N GLY A 227 -3.36 -2.07 -4.01
CA GLY A 227 -2.10 -2.55 -4.58
C GLY A 227 -0.92 -2.28 -3.65
N ASN A 228 -0.08 -3.29 -3.41
CA ASN A 228 1.12 -3.17 -2.59
C ASN A 228 2.36 -2.82 -3.44
N LYS A 229 3.49 -2.50 -2.78
CA LYS A 229 4.73 -2.09 -3.45
C LYS A 229 5.25 -3.16 -4.40
N SER A 230 5.14 -4.44 -4.03
CA SER A 230 5.69 -5.56 -4.78
C SER A 230 4.98 -5.72 -6.13
N GLU A 231 3.65 -5.70 -6.11
CA GLU A 231 2.81 -5.77 -7.31
C GLU A 231 3.02 -4.55 -8.22
N ILE A 232 3.02 -3.34 -7.64
CA ILE A 232 3.22 -2.09 -8.37
C ILE A 232 4.63 -2.00 -8.97
N ALA A 233 5.64 -2.54 -8.28
CA ALA A 233 7.02 -2.55 -8.74
C ALA A 233 7.14 -3.31 -10.05
N VAL A 234 6.61 -4.53 -10.15
CA VAL A 234 6.72 -5.36 -11.35
C VAL A 234 5.55 -5.20 -12.32
N GLY A 235 4.58 -4.33 -11.99
CA GLY A 235 3.39 -4.09 -12.80
C GLY A 235 2.44 -5.28 -12.85
N TYR A 236 2.42 -6.10 -11.80
CA TYR A 236 1.46 -7.19 -11.59
C TYR A 236 0.14 -6.61 -11.06
N CYS A 237 -0.44 -5.72 -11.87
CA CYS A 237 -1.61 -4.92 -11.58
C CYS A 237 -2.30 -4.52 -12.89
N THR A 238 -3.60 -4.26 -12.82
CA THR A 238 -4.40 -3.84 -13.98
C THR A 238 -4.60 -2.34 -13.96
N LEU A 239 -4.12 -1.67 -15.01
CA LEU A 239 -4.36 -0.24 -15.18
C LEU A 239 -5.87 0.03 -15.28
N TYR A 240 -6.35 0.93 -14.43
CA TYR A 240 -7.76 1.28 -14.23
C TYR A 240 -8.65 0.14 -13.71
N GLY A 241 -8.03 -0.96 -13.25
CA GLY A 241 -8.69 -2.02 -12.51
C GLY A 241 -8.40 -1.87 -11.02
N ASP A 242 -7.62 -2.78 -10.46
CA ASP A 242 -7.16 -2.76 -9.06
C ASP A 242 -6.37 -1.49 -8.67
N MET A 243 -5.76 -0.82 -9.65
CA MET A 243 -5.09 0.47 -9.44
C MET A 243 -6.06 1.66 -9.27
N ALA A 244 -7.35 1.49 -9.54
CA ALA A 244 -8.33 2.56 -9.42
C ALA A 244 -8.50 2.99 -7.96
N GLY A 245 -8.38 4.29 -7.71
CA GLY A 245 -8.55 4.88 -6.38
C GLY A 245 -8.15 6.35 -6.35
N GLY A 246 -8.55 7.04 -5.29
CA GLY A 246 -8.06 8.39 -4.97
C GLY A 246 -6.81 8.37 -4.09
N LEU A 247 -6.55 7.27 -3.39
CA LEU A 247 -5.33 7.06 -2.60
C LEU A 247 -4.96 5.57 -2.61
N ALA A 248 -3.70 5.25 -2.91
CA ALA A 248 -3.17 3.89 -2.86
C ALA A 248 -2.44 3.68 -1.53
N LEU A 249 -3.22 3.33 -0.49
CA LEU A 249 -2.80 3.39 0.91
C LEU A 249 -1.51 2.61 1.18
N ILE A 250 -1.39 1.40 0.64
CA ILE A 250 -0.26 0.50 0.90
C ILE A 250 0.68 0.35 -0.31
N SER A 251 0.64 1.29 -1.25
CA SER A 251 1.43 1.23 -2.49
C SER A 251 2.95 1.28 -2.31
N ASP A 252 3.44 1.73 -1.14
CA ASP A 252 4.85 1.67 -0.77
C ASP A 252 5.14 0.64 0.34
N VAL A 253 4.22 -0.29 0.61
CA VAL A 253 4.41 -1.40 1.56
C VAL A 253 4.76 -2.68 0.79
N PRO A 254 5.94 -3.30 0.98
CA PRO A 254 6.25 -4.60 0.38
C PRO A 254 5.29 -5.71 0.85
N LYS A 255 5.00 -6.71 0.01
CA LYS A 255 4.06 -7.81 0.33
C LYS A 255 4.42 -8.51 1.64
N THR A 256 5.71 -8.78 1.86
CA THR A 256 6.18 -9.39 3.12
C THR A 256 5.86 -8.52 4.34
N MET A 257 5.86 -7.19 4.20
CA MET A 257 5.47 -6.25 5.24
C MET A 257 3.95 -6.17 5.40
N VAL A 258 3.15 -6.36 4.34
CA VAL A 258 1.69 -6.49 4.43
C VAL A 258 1.31 -7.65 5.36
N TYR A 259 1.95 -8.81 5.23
CA TYR A 259 1.73 -9.94 6.14
C TYR A 259 2.12 -9.63 7.59
N LYS A 260 3.24 -8.91 7.81
CA LYS A 260 3.63 -8.47 9.15
C LYS A 260 2.61 -7.50 9.74
N LEU A 261 2.10 -6.55 8.94
CA LEU A 261 1.03 -5.63 9.35
C LEU A 261 -0.25 -6.37 9.71
N ALA A 262 -0.67 -7.36 8.92
CA ALA A 262 -1.87 -8.16 9.24
C ALA A 262 -1.76 -8.86 10.60
N ARG A 263 -0.60 -9.47 10.88
CA ARG A 263 -0.34 -10.12 12.17
C ARG A 263 -0.30 -9.11 13.32
N LEU A 264 0.33 -7.96 13.12
CA LEU A 264 0.35 -6.87 14.11
C LEU A 264 -1.07 -6.35 14.40
N ILE A 265 -1.90 -6.17 13.36
CA ILE A 265 -3.29 -5.75 13.48
C ILE A 265 -4.10 -6.78 14.29
N ASN A 266 -3.95 -8.07 14.00
CA ASN A 266 -4.62 -9.12 14.77
C ASN A 266 -4.19 -9.14 16.24
N ALA A 267 -2.89 -9.05 16.50
CA ALA A 267 -2.34 -9.01 17.85
C ALA A 267 -2.82 -7.80 18.66
N THR A 268 -3.04 -6.65 18.00
CA THR A 268 -3.45 -5.40 18.68
C THR A 268 -4.97 -5.20 18.76
N ARG A 269 -5.74 -5.78 17.82
CA ARG A 269 -7.19 -5.55 17.69
C ARG A 269 -8.06 -6.80 17.92
N GLY A 270 -7.46 -7.95 18.24
CA GLY A 270 -8.19 -9.17 18.58
C GLY A 270 -8.67 -9.96 17.37
N ASP A 271 -7.74 -10.43 16.53
CA ASP A 271 -8.00 -11.34 15.42
C ASP A 271 -9.09 -10.88 14.43
N VAL A 272 -9.09 -9.58 14.14
CA VAL A 272 -10.07 -8.95 13.24
C VAL A 272 -9.93 -9.40 11.78
N ILE A 273 -8.72 -9.77 11.34
CA ILE A 273 -8.47 -10.37 10.02
C ILE A 273 -8.57 -11.90 10.17
N PRO A 274 -9.48 -12.57 9.44
CA PRO A 274 -9.59 -14.02 9.47
C PRO A 274 -8.26 -14.72 9.16
N GLN A 275 -7.93 -15.75 9.94
CA GLN A 275 -6.67 -16.49 9.78
C GLN A 275 -6.58 -17.17 8.41
N SER A 276 -7.71 -17.59 7.83
CA SER A 276 -7.84 -18.08 6.46
C SER A 276 -7.27 -17.12 5.43
N ILE A 277 -7.47 -15.79 5.58
CA ILE A 277 -6.90 -14.78 4.68
C ILE A 277 -5.37 -14.71 4.81
N ILE A 278 -4.84 -14.87 6.03
CA ILE A 278 -3.40 -14.80 6.32
C ILE A 278 -2.68 -16.04 5.80
N ASP A 279 -3.31 -17.22 5.88
CA ASP A 279 -2.69 -18.49 5.49
C ASP A 279 -2.89 -18.81 4.01
N ARG A 280 -3.85 -18.15 3.34
CA ARG A 280 -4.13 -18.35 1.92
C ARG A 280 -2.94 -17.96 1.05
N GLU A 281 -2.67 -18.80 0.05
CA GLU A 281 -1.69 -18.50 -0.99
C GLU A 281 -2.16 -17.31 -1.86
N PRO A 282 -1.31 -16.31 -2.14
CA PRO A 282 -1.68 -15.16 -2.96
C PRO A 282 -2.20 -15.52 -4.36
N THR A 283 -3.36 -14.95 -4.71
CA THR A 283 -4.00 -15.10 -6.02
C THR A 283 -4.94 -13.93 -6.31
N ALA A 284 -5.10 -13.60 -7.58
CA ALA A 284 -6.09 -12.63 -8.07
C ALA A 284 -7.47 -13.26 -8.39
N GLU A 285 -7.57 -14.60 -8.44
CA GLU A 285 -8.79 -15.36 -8.82
C GLU A 285 -9.51 -14.79 -10.06
N LEU A 286 -8.76 -14.39 -11.10
CA LEU A 286 -9.32 -13.89 -12.36
C LEU A 286 -9.44 -14.96 -13.44
N ALA A 287 -8.86 -16.14 -13.19
CA ALA A 287 -8.91 -17.31 -14.05
C ALA A 287 -8.82 -18.61 -13.24
N PRO A 288 -9.21 -19.77 -13.81
CA PRO A 288 -9.23 -21.04 -13.08
C PRO A 288 -7.85 -21.41 -12.50
N ASN A 289 -7.80 -21.72 -11.20
CA ASN A 289 -6.61 -22.15 -10.46
C ASN A 289 -5.40 -21.21 -10.56
N GLN A 290 -5.63 -19.92 -10.81
CA GLN A 290 -4.57 -18.92 -10.92
C GLN A 290 -3.82 -18.74 -9.59
N LYS A 291 -2.49 -18.58 -9.65
CA LYS A 291 -1.64 -18.20 -8.53
C LYS A 291 -0.68 -17.09 -8.94
N ASP A 292 -0.29 -16.24 -7.99
CA ASP A 292 0.72 -15.20 -8.28
C ASP A 292 2.08 -15.82 -8.64
N SER A 293 2.39 -16.98 -8.05
CA SER A 293 3.61 -17.76 -8.30
C SER A 293 3.71 -18.32 -9.72
N ASP A 294 2.62 -18.29 -10.50
CA ASP A 294 2.64 -18.63 -11.94
C ASP A 294 3.43 -17.59 -12.75
N SER A 295 3.46 -16.33 -12.29
CA SER A 295 4.10 -15.21 -12.99
C SER A 295 5.28 -14.62 -12.24
N LEU A 296 5.26 -14.66 -10.92
CA LEU A 296 6.22 -13.98 -10.04
C LEU A 296 7.11 -14.97 -9.28
N PRO A 297 8.36 -14.62 -8.96
CA PRO A 297 9.09 -15.35 -7.93
C PRO A 297 8.40 -15.19 -6.56
N PRO A 298 8.70 -16.05 -5.57
CA PRO A 298 8.17 -15.91 -4.22
C PRO A 298 8.39 -14.50 -3.66
N TYR A 299 7.38 -13.93 -3.00
CA TYR A 299 7.43 -12.55 -2.50
C TYR A 299 8.66 -12.20 -1.65
N PRO A 300 9.18 -13.08 -0.76
CA PRO A 300 10.42 -12.77 -0.04
C PRO A 300 11.63 -12.53 -0.96
N VAL A 301 11.72 -13.27 -2.07
CA VAL A 301 12.77 -13.09 -3.08
C VAL A 301 12.50 -11.85 -3.92
N LEU A 302 11.24 -11.65 -4.32
CA LEU A 302 10.81 -10.49 -5.11
C LEU A 302 11.09 -9.18 -4.37
N ASP A 303 10.66 -9.10 -3.10
CA ASP A 303 10.80 -7.92 -2.25
C ASP A 303 12.27 -7.58 -2.03
N GLU A 304 13.13 -8.58 -1.84
CA GLU A 304 14.57 -8.35 -1.67
C GLU A 304 15.22 -7.81 -2.95
N ILE A 305 14.87 -8.37 -4.13
CA ILE A 305 15.36 -7.83 -5.42
C ILE A 305 14.87 -6.38 -5.60
N ILE A 306 13.61 -6.10 -5.28
CA ILE A 306 13.05 -4.74 -5.36
C ILE A 306 13.80 -3.80 -4.42
N ARG A 307 14.06 -4.21 -3.18
CA ARG A 307 14.77 -3.40 -2.18
C ARG A 307 16.17 -3.04 -2.68
N LEU A 308 16.98 -4.02 -3.09
CA LEU A 308 18.33 -3.79 -3.58
C LEU A 308 18.34 -2.90 -4.84
N HIS A 309 17.43 -3.15 -5.78
CA HIS A 309 17.41 -2.41 -7.04
C HIS A 309 16.83 -1.00 -6.92
N VAL A 310 15.70 -0.84 -6.21
CA VAL A 310 14.92 0.41 -6.16
C VAL A 310 15.35 1.31 -5.03
N GLU A 311 15.70 0.74 -3.87
CA GLU A 311 16.04 1.51 -2.67
C GLU A 311 17.55 1.75 -2.56
N GLU A 312 18.35 0.74 -2.87
CA GLU A 312 19.82 0.81 -2.79
C GLU A 312 20.52 1.13 -4.12
N PHE A 313 19.77 1.20 -5.23
CA PHE A 313 20.28 1.47 -6.57
C PHE A 313 21.34 0.47 -7.07
N GLN A 314 21.27 -0.78 -6.60
CA GLN A 314 22.16 -1.83 -7.09
C GLN A 314 21.81 -2.23 -8.53
N SER A 315 22.85 -2.48 -9.31
CA SER A 315 22.81 -3.05 -10.65
C SER A 315 22.38 -4.52 -10.65
N ALA A 316 22.04 -5.06 -11.81
CA ALA A 316 21.67 -6.47 -11.93
C ALA A 316 22.81 -7.38 -11.47
N GLU A 317 24.04 -7.04 -11.85
CA GLU A 317 25.27 -7.77 -11.54
C GLU A 317 25.54 -7.80 -10.03
N GLU A 318 25.43 -6.66 -9.35
CA GLU A 318 25.60 -6.58 -7.89
C GLU A 318 24.57 -7.44 -7.15
N ILE A 319 23.32 -7.46 -7.59
CA ILE A 319 22.25 -8.27 -6.99
C ILE A 319 22.49 -9.77 -7.24
N ILE A 320 23.01 -10.13 -8.42
CA ILE A 320 23.36 -11.51 -8.76
C ILE A 320 24.53 -11.98 -7.89
N ASP A 321 25.57 -11.16 -7.75
CA ASP A 321 26.75 -11.46 -6.95
C ASP A 321 26.41 -11.57 -5.46
N ALA A 322 25.40 -10.83 -4.98
CA ALA A 322 24.85 -10.95 -3.64
C ALA A 322 24.12 -12.30 -3.39
N GLY A 323 23.84 -13.08 -4.43
CA GLY A 323 23.31 -14.45 -4.32
C GLY A 323 21.83 -14.53 -3.90
N VAL A 324 21.05 -13.46 -4.08
CA VAL A 324 19.64 -13.38 -3.65
C VAL A 324 18.73 -14.30 -4.47
N ALA A 325 19.00 -14.44 -5.77
CA ALA A 325 18.22 -15.26 -6.68
C ALA A 325 19.05 -15.68 -7.91
N PRO A 326 18.62 -16.70 -8.67
CA PRO A 326 19.24 -17.03 -9.95
C PRO A 326 19.29 -15.83 -10.89
N ALA A 327 20.36 -15.74 -11.66
CA ALA A 327 20.62 -14.58 -12.52
C ALA A 327 19.51 -14.28 -13.54
N GLU A 328 18.83 -15.32 -14.03
CA GLU A 328 17.67 -15.16 -14.90
C GLU A 328 16.49 -14.49 -14.18
N THR A 329 16.22 -14.87 -12.93
CA THR A 329 15.15 -14.31 -12.10
C THR A 329 15.39 -12.84 -11.82
N VAL A 330 16.61 -12.46 -11.42
CA VAL A 330 16.98 -11.05 -11.17
C VAL A 330 16.74 -10.22 -12.42
N ARG A 331 17.31 -10.62 -13.56
CA ARG A 331 17.15 -9.89 -14.83
C ARG A 331 15.69 -9.82 -15.28
N ARG A 332 14.91 -10.88 -15.06
CA ARG A 332 13.47 -10.89 -15.38
C ARG A 332 12.71 -9.87 -14.53
N VAL A 333 12.93 -9.85 -13.21
CA VAL A 333 12.29 -8.90 -12.29
C VAL A 333 12.64 -7.46 -12.66
N LEU A 334 13.91 -7.16 -12.94
CA LEU A 334 14.34 -5.81 -13.35
C LEU A 334 13.65 -5.37 -14.66
N ARG A 335 13.56 -6.25 -15.66
CA ARG A 335 12.80 -5.95 -16.89
C ARG A 335 11.32 -5.70 -16.62
N MET A 336 10.70 -6.46 -15.71
CA MET A 336 9.31 -6.22 -15.31
C MET A 336 9.15 -4.86 -14.64
N ILE A 337 10.11 -4.49 -13.76
CA ILE A 337 10.13 -3.17 -13.13
C ILE A 337 10.16 -2.08 -14.19
N ASP A 338 11.05 -2.17 -15.16
CA ASP A 338 11.16 -1.15 -16.21
C ASP A 338 9.92 -1.06 -17.08
N ASN A 339 9.38 -2.19 -17.52
CA ASN A 339 8.17 -2.25 -18.34
C ASN A 339 6.92 -1.73 -17.61
N ALA A 340 6.90 -1.73 -16.28
CA ALA A 340 5.79 -1.28 -15.48
C ALA A 340 5.76 0.24 -15.21
N GLU A 341 6.77 1.01 -15.67
CA GLU A 341 6.86 2.44 -15.39
C GLU A 341 5.63 3.23 -15.89
N TYR A 342 5.09 2.88 -17.06
CA TYR A 342 3.90 3.55 -17.60
C TYR A 342 2.65 3.37 -16.75
N LYS A 343 2.51 2.23 -16.05
CA LYS A 343 1.41 1.98 -15.12
C LYS A 343 1.57 2.84 -13.88
N ARG A 344 2.78 2.86 -13.30
CA ARG A 344 3.09 3.61 -12.07
C ARG A 344 2.86 5.11 -12.22
N LYS A 345 3.12 5.68 -13.40
CA LYS A 345 2.88 7.10 -13.69
C LYS A 345 1.40 7.50 -13.67
N GLN A 346 0.49 6.53 -13.63
CA GLN A 346 -0.96 6.72 -13.63
C GLN A 346 -1.61 6.14 -12.37
N ALA A 347 -0.81 5.65 -11.42
CA ALA A 347 -1.31 5.19 -10.13
C ALA A 347 -1.85 6.37 -9.32
N ALA A 348 -2.80 6.07 -8.43
CA ALA A 348 -3.19 7.03 -7.39
C ALA A 348 -1.98 7.40 -6.51
N PRO A 349 -1.98 8.58 -5.87
CA PRO A 349 -0.96 8.95 -4.90
C PRO A 349 -0.81 7.89 -3.82
N GLY A 350 0.42 7.62 -3.40
CA GLY A 350 0.77 6.58 -2.44
C GLY A 350 1.42 7.12 -1.18
N ILE A 351 1.11 6.55 0.00
CA ILE A 351 1.80 6.94 1.23
C ILE A 351 3.19 6.32 1.26
N LYS A 352 4.23 7.16 1.27
CA LYS A 352 5.63 6.73 1.36
C LYS A 352 5.97 6.25 2.77
N VAL A 353 6.46 5.01 2.86
CA VAL A 353 6.91 4.40 4.13
C VAL A 353 8.29 3.75 4.04
N THR A 354 8.85 3.61 2.84
CA THR A 354 10.21 3.11 2.60
C THR A 354 11.16 4.25 2.23
N SER A 355 12.44 3.93 2.04
CA SER A 355 13.44 4.93 1.65
C SER A 355 13.15 5.53 0.26
N LYS A 356 12.63 4.71 -0.67
CA LYS A 356 12.28 5.08 -2.05
C LYS A 356 10.92 4.51 -2.45
N ALA A 357 9.91 5.39 -2.42
CA ALA A 357 8.61 5.15 -3.03
C ALA A 357 8.63 5.37 -4.55
N PHE A 358 7.81 4.63 -5.27
CA PHE A 358 7.46 4.97 -6.65
C PHE A 358 6.62 6.25 -6.68
N GLY A 359 6.90 7.18 -7.60
CA GLY A 359 6.29 8.52 -7.59
C GLY A 359 7.31 9.58 -7.16
N VAL A 360 7.06 10.30 -6.05
CA VAL A 360 8.00 11.32 -5.55
C VAL A 360 9.39 10.78 -5.20
N GLY A 361 9.50 9.51 -4.78
CA GLY A 361 10.76 8.91 -4.34
C GLY A 361 11.68 8.41 -5.46
N ARG A 362 11.12 8.10 -6.64
CA ARG A 362 11.84 7.58 -7.81
C ARG A 362 11.19 8.07 -9.10
N ARG A 363 11.93 8.86 -9.88
CA ARG A 363 11.49 9.39 -11.18
C ARG A 363 12.31 8.79 -12.30
N MET A 364 11.70 7.92 -13.09
CA MET A 364 12.32 7.38 -14.30
C MET A 364 11.52 7.75 -15.55
N PRO A 365 12.16 7.80 -16.72
CA PRO A 365 11.45 7.93 -18.00
C PRO A 365 10.62 6.67 -18.31
N ILE A 366 9.47 6.85 -18.96
CA ILE A 366 8.65 5.74 -19.48
C ILE A 366 9.32 5.18 -20.75
N ALA A 367 9.55 6.03 -21.74
CA ALA A 367 10.24 5.67 -22.97
C ALA A 367 11.75 5.65 -22.70
N ARG A 368 12.31 4.45 -22.59
CA ARG A 368 13.76 4.22 -22.43
C ARG A 368 14.28 3.53 -23.68
N GLY A 369 15.45 3.95 -24.16
CA GLY A 369 16.14 3.38 -25.32
C GLY A 369 17.13 2.31 -24.91
#